data_AF-A0A194PK11-F1
#
_entry.id   AF-A0A194PK11-F1
#
_cell.length_a   1.000
_cell.length_b   1.000
_cell.length_c   1.000
_cell.angle_alpha   90.00
_cell.angle_beta   90.00
_cell.angle_gamma   90.00
#
_symmetry.space_group_name_H-M   'P 1'
#
loop_
_entity.id
_entity.type
_entity.pdbx_description
1 polymer ?
#
loop_
_entity_poly.entity_id
_entity_poly.type
_entity_poly.pdbx_seq_one_letter_code
_entity_poly.pdbx_strand_id
1 'polypeptide(L)'
;MDGCVLGVMIALLFRVCSQSVERREQARADLKGLEDTVAKELQTLHNLRKLFVQDLQARIKKSTNPEESAEEEGGSLAQKQKISFLENNLEQLTKVHKQLVRDNADLRCELPKLEKRLRATMERVKALETALKEAKEGAMRDRKRYQFEVDRIKEAVRAKNLARRGPQAQIAKPIRAGGGHLVSGGAPGVVRPAPAQDIKRKSIIVGGRGARAAPTPTLCVGARRAYAGPVRGRGAASPTVTLLPMGSHYSINVF
;
A
#
# COMPACT_ATOMS: atom_id res chain seq x y z
N MET A 1 32.55 126.29 21.24
CA MET A 1 32.68 124.82 21.18
C MET A 1 34.11 124.53 20.79
N ASP A 2 34.91 124.00 21.72
CA ASP A 2 36.34 123.81 21.52
C ASP A 2 36.59 122.82 20.37
N GLY A 3 37.60 123.08 19.53
CA GLY A 3 37.95 122.23 18.38
C GLY A 3 38.16 120.75 18.75
N CYS A 4 38.50 120.47 20.01
CA CYS A 4 38.57 119.12 20.56
C CYS A 4 37.22 118.38 20.52
N VAL A 5 36.11 119.06 20.81
CA VAL A 5 34.77 118.45 20.83
C VAL A 5 34.30 118.09 19.42
N LEU A 6 34.59 118.97 18.45
CA LEU A 6 34.28 118.74 17.03
C LEU A 6 35.11 117.58 16.46
N GLY A 7 36.40 117.49 16.83
CA GLY A 7 37.28 116.38 16.44
C GLY A 7 36.80 115.02 16.97
N VAL A 8 36.36 114.96 18.23
CA VAL A 8 35.81 113.73 18.83
C VAL A 8 34.50 113.32 18.14
N MET A 9 33.61 114.26 17.81
CA MET A 9 32.37 113.97 17.08
C MET A 9 32.61 113.44 15.67
N ILE A 10 33.57 114.02 14.92
CA ILE A 10 33.92 113.55 13.58
C ILE A 10 34.52 112.14 13.64
N ALA A 11 35.42 111.87 14.59
CA ALA A 11 35.99 110.55 14.79
C ALA A 11 34.92 109.49 15.17
N LEU A 12 33.96 109.86 16.02
CA LEU A 12 32.85 108.99 16.40
C LEU A 12 31.93 108.68 15.22
N LEU A 13 31.57 109.70 14.42
CA LEU A 13 30.76 109.54 13.21
C LEU A 13 31.47 108.67 12.17
N PHE A 14 32.78 108.87 11.94
CA PHE A 14 33.55 108.04 11.02
C PHE A 14 33.60 106.58 11.49
N ARG A 15 33.79 106.34 12.80
CA ARG A 15 33.81 104.98 13.37
C ARG A 15 32.45 104.28 13.27
N VAL A 16 31.36 104.99 13.56
CA VAL A 16 29.99 104.46 13.41
C VAL A 16 29.65 104.18 11.95
N CYS A 17 30.01 105.11 11.05
CA CYS A 17 29.79 104.93 9.61
C CYS A 17 30.60 103.74 9.06
N SER A 18 31.89 103.65 9.40
CA SER A 18 32.77 102.53 9.01
C SER A 18 32.24 101.18 9.51
N GLN A 19 31.81 101.09 10.76
CA GLN A 19 31.22 99.87 11.32
C GLN A 19 29.90 99.49 10.62
N SER A 20 29.09 100.47 10.23
CA SER A 20 27.86 100.22 9.47
C SER A 20 28.13 99.69 8.06
N VAL A 21 29.22 100.13 7.43
CA VAL A 21 29.65 99.66 6.11
C VAL A 21 30.18 98.23 6.20
N GLU A 22 31.06 97.97 7.16
CA GLU A 22 31.63 96.64 7.39
C GLU A 22 30.55 95.60 7.71
N ARG A 23 29.54 95.95 8.54
CA ARG A 23 28.38 95.07 8.78
C ARG A 23 27.54 94.82 7.53
N ARG A 24 27.38 95.83 6.66
CA ARG A 24 26.67 95.67 5.38
C ARG A 24 27.46 94.79 4.40
N GLU A 25 28.78 94.91 4.37
CA GLU A 25 29.63 94.08 3.54
C GLU A 25 29.67 92.64 4.04
N GLN A 26 29.74 92.43 5.35
CA GLN A 26 29.63 91.11 5.96
C GLN A 26 28.29 90.45 5.61
N ALA A 27 27.16 91.14 5.79
CA ALA A 27 25.84 90.60 5.43
C ALA A 27 25.73 90.25 3.93
N ARG A 28 26.38 91.02 3.05
CA ARG A 28 26.44 90.71 1.61
C ARG A 28 27.31 89.48 1.33
N ALA A 29 28.43 89.33 2.01
CA ALA A 29 29.29 88.15 1.89
C ALA A 29 28.58 86.88 2.39
N ASP A 30 27.86 86.98 3.51
CA ASP A 30 27.11 85.86 4.09
C ASP A 30 25.95 85.42 3.17
N LEU A 31 25.20 86.38 2.62
CA LEU A 31 24.14 86.09 1.64
C LEU A 31 24.70 85.43 0.38
N LYS A 32 25.83 85.92 -0.13
CA LYS A 32 26.51 85.31 -1.28
C LYS A 32 26.99 83.89 -0.98
N GLY A 33 27.53 83.64 0.22
CA GLY A 33 27.93 82.29 0.64
C GLY A 33 26.73 81.34 0.75
N LEU A 34 25.57 81.84 1.18
CA LEU A 34 24.33 81.08 1.21
C LEU A 34 23.83 80.77 -0.20
N GLU A 35 23.84 81.75 -1.10
CA GLU A 35 23.48 81.55 -2.52
C GLU A 35 24.35 80.47 -3.17
N ASP A 36 25.67 80.52 -2.96
CA ASP A 36 26.61 79.51 -3.46
C ASP A 36 26.33 78.11 -2.90
N THR A 37 25.91 78.03 -1.64
CA THR A 37 25.55 76.76 -0.98
C THR A 37 24.24 76.20 -1.55
N VAL A 38 23.21 77.05 -1.70
CA VAL A 38 21.93 76.66 -2.30
C VAL A 38 22.13 76.19 -3.74
N ALA A 39 22.98 76.85 -4.52
CA ALA A 39 23.31 76.43 -5.88
C ALA A 39 23.94 75.03 -5.93
N LYS A 40 24.85 74.70 -5.00
CA LYS A 40 25.48 73.37 -4.90
C LYS A 40 24.49 72.27 -4.53
N GLU A 41 23.62 72.53 -3.56
CA GLU A 41 22.59 71.57 -3.15
C GLU A 41 21.59 71.31 -4.29
N LEU A 42 21.16 72.37 -4.98
CA LEU A 42 20.26 72.25 -6.13
C LEU A 42 20.89 71.45 -7.27
N GLN A 43 22.18 71.66 -7.54
CA GLN A 43 22.92 70.85 -8.52
C GLN A 43 23.02 69.37 -8.09
N THR A 44 23.23 69.11 -6.80
CA THR A 44 23.30 67.75 -6.26
C THR A 44 21.95 67.04 -6.39
N LEU A 45 20.85 67.72 -6.05
CA LEU A 45 19.49 67.21 -6.26
C LEU A 45 19.20 66.94 -7.73
N HIS A 46 19.66 67.81 -8.64
CA HIS A 46 19.52 67.58 -10.07
C HIS A 46 20.26 66.30 -10.52
N ASN A 47 21.49 66.09 -10.04
CA ASN A 47 22.27 64.89 -10.34
C ASN A 47 21.61 63.62 -9.80
N LEU A 48 21.10 63.64 -8.57
CA LEU A 48 20.37 62.51 -7.98
C LEU A 48 19.08 62.20 -8.74
N ARG A 49 18.32 63.23 -9.13
CA ARG A 49 17.14 63.07 -9.98
C ARG A 49 17.50 62.41 -11.31
N LYS A 50 18.59 62.82 -11.94
CA LYS A 50 19.07 62.24 -13.21
C LYS A 50 19.39 60.75 -13.05
N LEU A 51 20.15 60.38 -12.01
CA LEU A 51 20.49 58.98 -11.72
C LEU A 51 19.23 58.15 -11.45
N PHE A 52 18.29 58.68 -10.66
CA PHE A 52 17.04 57.99 -10.35
C PHE A 52 16.19 57.74 -11.60
N VAL A 53 16.04 58.75 -12.46
CA VAL A 53 15.29 58.61 -13.72
C VAL A 53 15.99 57.62 -14.66
N GLN A 54 17.32 57.65 -14.75
CA GLN A 54 18.08 56.68 -15.55
C GLN A 54 17.90 55.26 -15.04
N ASP A 55 17.98 55.04 -13.73
CA ASP A 55 17.79 53.73 -13.11
C ASP A 55 16.34 53.22 -13.28
N LEU A 56 15.34 54.11 -13.15
CA LEU A 56 13.95 53.77 -13.47
C LEU A 56 13.79 53.42 -14.95
N GLN A 57 14.35 54.21 -15.87
CA GLN A 57 14.29 53.93 -17.29
C GLN A 57 14.98 52.60 -17.64
N ALA A 58 16.10 52.28 -16.98
CA ALA A 58 16.78 50.99 -17.14
C ALA A 58 15.91 49.84 -16.66
N ARG A 59 15.29 49.97 -15.48
CA ARG A 59 14.37 48.96 -14.93
C ARG A 59 13.10 48.78 -15.77
N ILE A 60 12.53 49.87 -16.29
CA ILE A 60 11.38 49.82 -17.19
C ILE A 60 11.75 49.16 -18.52
N LYS A 61 12.87 49.55 -19.15
CA LYS A 61 13.35 48.90 -20.37
C LYS A 61 13.62 47.41 -20.15
N LYS A 62 14.21 47.04 -19.01
CA LYS A 62 14.47 45.65 -18.61
C LYS A 62 13.18 44.86 -18.37
N SER A 63 12.12 45.49 -17.84
CA SER A 63 10.83 44.82 -17.63
C SER A 63 9.98 44.73 -18.89
N THR A 64 10.12 45.66 -19.85
CA THR A 64 9.38 45.65 -21.12
C THR A 64 10.03 44.77 -22.18
N ASN A 65 11.35 44.55 -22.12
CA ASN A 65 12.10 43.68 -23.04
C ASN A 65 12.77 42.51 -22.27
N PRO A 66 12.01 41.51 -21.79
CA PRO A 66 12.56 40.38 -21.05
C PRO A 66 13.50 39.50 -21.89
N GLU A 67 13.49 39.62 -23.22
CA GLU A 67 14.27 38.79 -24.15
C GLU A 67 15.79 39.08 -24.08
N GLU A 68 16.22 40.33 -23.82
CA GLU A 68 17.66 40.70 -23.83
C GLU A 68 18.37 40.51 -22.47
N SER A 69 17.64 40.35 -21.37
CA SER A 69 18.20 40.06 -20.03
C SER A 69 17.94 38.63 -19.56
N ALA A 70 17.22 37.82 -20.33
CA ALA A 70 16.97 36.42 -20.01
C ALA A 70 18.24 35.54 -20.06
N GLU A 71 19.34 36.01 -20.66
CA GLU A 71 20.60 35.24 -20.66
C GLU A 71 21.35 35.32 -19.33
N GLU A 72 21.15 36.38 -18.54
CA GLU A 72 21.82 36.55 -17.23
C GLU A 72 20.87 36.33 -16.04
N GLU A 73 19.57 36.64 -16.18
CA GLU A 73 18.55 36.42 -15.13
C GLU A 73 17.73 35.12 -15.34
N GLY A 74 17.78 34.55 -16.55
CA GLY A 74 17.22 33.24 -16.84
C GLY A 74 18.20 32.14 -16.43
N GLY A 75 18.54 32.11 -15.14
CA GLY A 75 19.23 31.06 -14.40
C GLY A 75 20.24 30.22 -15.16
N SER A 76 21.51 30.28 -14.75
CA SER A 76 22.62 29.38 -15.14
C SER A 76 22.16 28.06 -15.76
N LEU A 77 22.83 27.55 -16.80
CA LEU A 77 22.53 26.24 -17.40
C LEU A 77 22.26 25.13 -16.36
N ALA A 78 22.95 25.17 -15.22
CA ALA A 78 22.72 24.29 -14.07
C ALA A 78 21.33 24.45 -13.43
N GLN A 79 20.82 25.67 -13.30
CA GLN A 79 19.46 25.97 -12.87
C GLN A 79 18.42 25.44 -13.86
N LYS A 80 18.63 25.59 -15.17
CA LYS A 80 17.72 25.02 -16.19
C LYS A 80 17.65 23.48 -16.10
N GLN A 81 18.79 22.81 -15.96
CA GLN A 81 18.84 21.35 -15.75
C GLN A 81 18.15 20.94 -14.45
N LYS A 82 18.33 21.72 -13.37
CA LYS A 82 17.68 21.46 -12.08
C LYS A 82 16.16 21.63 -12.14
N ILE A 83 15.68 22.65 -12.85
CA ILE A 83 14.25 22.84 -13.11
C ILE A 83 13.69 21.61 -13.84
N SER A 84 14.32 21.20 -14.95
CA SER A 84 13.88 20.02 -15.71
C SER A 84 13.87 18.73 -14.89
N PHE A 85 14.86 18.54 -14.00
CA PHE A 85 14.88 17.39 -13.10
C PHE A 85 13.68 17.39 -12.14
N LEU A 86 13.37 18.54 -11.54
CA LEU A 86 12.25 18.68 -10.61
C LEU A 86 10.90 18.51 -11.32
N GLU A 87 10.75 19.05 -12.52
CA GLU A 87 9.56 18.87 -13.35
C GLU A 87 9.30 17.38 -13.63
N ASN A 88 10.34 16.64 -14.05
CA ASN A 88 10.25 15.21 -14.28
C ASN A 88 9.90 14.44 -13.00
N ASN A 89 10.49 14.82 -11.86
CA ASN A 89 10.19 14.17 -10.58
C ASN A 89 8.73 14.39 -10.15
N LEU A 90 8.22 15.63 -10.29
CA LEU A 90 6.82 15.96 -10.02
C LEU A 90 5.87 15.20 -10.95
N GLU A 91 6.24 15.04 -12.23
CA GLU A 91 5.45 14.28 -13.19
C GLU A 91 5.40 12.78 -12.80
N GLN A 92 6.54 12.20 -12.41
CA GLN A 92 6.60 10.81 -11.94
C GLN A 92 5.77 10.61 -10.67
N LEU A 93 5.88 11.50 -9.69
CA LEU A 93 5.10 11.43 -8.45
C LEU A 93 3.60 11.49 -8.76
N THR A 94 3.20 12.36 -9.68
CA THR A 94 1.82 12.47 -10.15
C THR A 94 1.34 11.19 -10.84
N LYS A 95 2.19 10.57 -11.67
CA LYS A 95 1.89 9.29 -12.34
C LYS A 95 1.67 8.17 -11.32
N VAL A 96 2.57 8.04 -10.33
CA VAL A 96 2.45 7.04 -9.26
C VAL A 96 1.20 7.30 -8.42
N HIS A 97 0.92 8.55 -8.06
CA HIS A 97 -0.28 8.90 -7.30
C HIS A 97 -1.56 8.50 -8.06
N LYS A 98 -1.67 8.86 -9.35
CA LYS A 98 -2.80 8.47 -10.20
C LYS A 98 -2.93 6.95 -10.32
N GLN A 99 -1.81 6.23 -10.38
CA GLN A 99 -1.82 4.77 -10.41
C GLN A 99 -2.34 4.19 -9.09
N LEU A 100 -1.78 4.62 -7.96
CA LEU A 100 -2.19 4.14 -6.63
C LEU A 100 -3.66 4.44 -6.34
N VAL A 101 -4.18 5.59 -6.76
CA VAL A 101 -5.61 5.92 -6.61
C VAL A 101 -6.49 4.97 -7.41
N ARG A 102 -6.09 4.63 -8.65
CA ARG A 102 -6.80 3.64 -9.49
C ARG A 102 -6.73 2.25 -8.88
N ASP A 103 -5.53 1.78 -8.54
CA ASP A 103 -5.33 0.47 -7.92
C ASP A 103 -6.10 0.35 -6.61
N ASN A 104 -6.15 1.42 -5.81
CA ASN A 104 -6.91 1.44 -4.57
C ASN A 104 -8.42 1.32 -4.82
N ALA A 105 -8.95 2.00 -5.85
CA ALA A 105 -10.34 1.86 -6.25
C ALA A 105 -10.66 0.44 -6.76
N ASP A 106 -9.76 -0.15 -7.56
CA ASP A 106 -9.90 -1.52 -8.05
C ASP A 106 -9.89 -2.53 -6.91
N LEU A 107 -8.93 -2.43 -5.98
CA LEU A 107 -8.84 -3.29 -4.80
C LEU A 107 -10.08 -3.17 -3.90
N ARG A 108 -10.61 -1.95 -3.70
CA ARG A 108 -11.87 -1.72 -2.97
C ARG A 108 -13.05 -2.42 -3.65
N CYS A 109 -13.05 -2.53 -4.97
CA CYS A 109 -14.08 -3.25 -5.73
C CYS A 109 -13.85 -4.77 -5.75
N GLU A 110 -12.60 -5.24 -5.71
CA GLU A 110 -12.26 -6.67 -5.73
C GLU A 110 -12.47 -7.34 -4.36
N LEU A 111 -12.15 -6.66 -3.27
CA LEU A 111 -12.31 -7.17 -1.90
C LEU A 111 -13.71 -7.78 -1.66
N PRO A 112 -14.83 -7.07 -1.87
CA PRO A 112 -16.16 -7.64 -1.63
C PRO A 112 -16.49 -8.83 -2.55
N LYS A 113 -15.88 -8.93 -3.74
CA LYS A 113 -16.06 -10.08 -4.64
C LYS A 113 -15.36 -11.32 -4.08
N LEU A 114 -14.13 -11.16 -3.60
CA LEU A 114 -13.37 -12.24 -2.97
C LEU A 114 -14.02 -12.69 -1.66
N GLU A 115 -14.51 -11.76 -0.84
CA GLU A 115 -15.26 -12.10 0.38
C GLU A 115 -16.54 -12.89 0.09
N LYS A 116 -17.32 -12.51 -0.92
CA LYS A 116 -18.53 -13.26 -1.32
C LYS A 116 -18.18 -14.68 -1.77
N ARG A 117 -17.10 -14.85 -2.54
CA ARG A 117 -16.60 -16.17 -2.95
C ARG A 117 -16.18 -17.00 -1.75
N LEU A 118 -15.46 -16.40 -0.79
CA LEU A 118 -15.03 -17.07 0.43
C LEU A 118 -16.23 -17.53 1.26
N ARG A 119 -17.21 -16.65 1.50
CA ARG A 119 -18.46 -17.01 2.21
C ARG A 119 -19.18 -18.18 1.52
N ALA A 120 -19.33 -18.14 0.19
CA ALA A 120 -19.94 -19.25 -0.55
C ALA A 120 -19.15 -20.56 -0.45
N THR A 121 -17.81 -20.50 -0.40
CA THR A 121 -16.98 -21.70 -0.17
C THR A 121 -17.12 -22.24 1.25
N MET A 122 -17.19 -21.37 2.25
CA MET A 122 -17.40 -21.76 3.65
C MET A 122 -18.76 -22.45 3.82
N GLU A 123 -19.83 -21.90 3.24
CA GLU A 123 -21.16 -22.53 3.29
C GLU A 123 -21.19 -23.89 2.57
N ARG A 124 -20.51 -24.02 1.43
CA ARG A 124 -20.38 -25.31 0.74
C ARG A 124 -19.65 -26.34 1.60
N VAL A 125 -18.55 -25.94 2.25
CA VAL A 125 -17.79 -26.84 3.15
C VAL A 125 -18.68 -27.29 4.30
N LYS A 126 -19.40 -26.37 4.96
CA LYS A 126 -20.32 -26.69 6.05
C LYS A 126 -21.44 -27.65 5.61
N ALA A 127 -22.01 -27.45 4.42
CA ALA A 127 -23.00 -28.34 3.85
C ALA A 127 -22.44 -29.73 3.58
N LEU A 128 -21.21 -29.83 3.04
CA LEU A 128 -20.53 -31.10 2.83
C LEU A 128 -20.19 -31.82 4.14
N GLU A 129 -19.74 -31.10 5.16
CA GLU A 129 -19.48 -31.66 6.49
C GLU A 129 -20.75 -32.22 7.13
N THR A 130 -21.86 -31.51 6.97
CA THR A 130 -23.18 -31.94 7.46
C THR A 130 -23.64 -33.18 6.70
N ALA A 131 -23.60 -33.17 5.36
CA ALA A 131 -23.95 -34.32 4.54
C ALA A 131 -23.08 -35.55 4.86
N LEU A 132 -21.78 -35.35 5.12
CA LEU A 132 -20.87 -36.43 5.51
C LEU A 132 -21.23 -37.00 6.88
N LYS A 133 -21.56 -36.13 7.84
CA LYS A 133 -22.01 -36.56 9.18
C LYS A 133 -23.32 -37.35 9.09
N GLU A 134 -24.31 -36.84 8.36
CA GLU A 134 -25.59 -37.50 8.13
C GLU A 134 -25.43 -38.84 7.40
N ALA A 135 -24.56 -38.92 6.40
CA ALA A 135 -24.27 -40.17 5.69
C ALA A 135 -23.64 -41.22 6.61
N LYS A 136 -22.69 -40.81 7.48
CA LYS A 136 -22.09 -41.71 8.49
C LYS A 136 -23.13 -42.18 9.50
N GLU A 137 -23.97 -41.28 10.00
CA GLU A 137 -25.05 -41.60 10.94
C GLU A 137 -26.12 -42.48 10.29
N GLY A 138 -26.43 -42.26 9.00
CA GLY A 138 -27.29 -43.12 8.19
C GLY A 138 -26.74 -44.54 8.08
N ALA A 139 -25.49 -44.69 7.62
CA ALA A 139 -24.84 -46.00 7.50
C ALA A 139 -24.75 -46.75 8.84
N MET A 140 -24.46 -46.03 9.94
CA MET A 140 -24.45 -46.63 11.27
C MET A 140 -25.84 -47.07 11.73
N ARG A 141 -26.91 -46.33 11.41
CA ARG A 141 -28.30 -46.72 11.68
C ARG A 141 -28.70 -47.94 10.86
N ASP A 142 -28.33 -48.00 9.58
CA ASP A 142 -28.63 -49.14 8.70
C ASP A 142 -27.92 -50.40 9.17
N ARG A 143 -26.64 -50.29 9.56
CA ARG A 143 -25.90 -51.41 10.17
C ARG A 143 -26.60 -51.94 11.43
N LYS A 144 -27.10 -51.05 12.30
CA LYS A 144 -27.86 -51.45 13.50
C LYS A 144 -29.16 -52.16 13.15
N ARG A 145 -29.94 -51.63 12.19
CA ARG A 145 -31.18 -52.26 11.71
C ARG A 145 -30.93 -53.64 11.12
N TYR A 146 -29.92 -53.75 10.26
CA TYR A 146 -29.51 -55.01 9.66
C TYR A 146 -29.10 -56.03 10.72
N GLN A 147 -28.28 -55.62 11.70
CA GLN A 147 -27.86 -56.49 12.79
C GLN A 147 -29.07 -57.01 13.60
N PHE A 148 -30.01 -56.13 13.96
CA PHE A 148 -31.23 -56.50 14.67
C PHE A 148 -32.06 -57.52 13.89
N GLU A 149 -32.25 -57.30 12.59
CA GLU A 149 -33.00 -58.21 11.73
C GLU A 149 -32.33 -59.58 11.60
N VAL A 150 -31.00 -59.60 11.46
CA VAL A 150 -30.20 -60.83 11.44
C VAL A 150 -30.35 -61.60 12.74
N ASP A 151 -30.28 -60.93 13.89
CA ASP A 151 -30.40 -61.60 15.20
C ASP A 151 -31.82 -62.11 15.46
N ARG A 152 -32.86 -61.34 15.05
CA ARG A 152 -34.26 -61.80 15.03
C ARG A 152 -34.42 -63.07 14.21
N ILE A 153 -33.82 -63.12 13.01
CA ILE A 153 -33.86 -64.31 12.15
C ILE A 153 -33.11 -65.48 12.81
N LYS A 154 -31.90 -65.26 13.35
CA LYS A 154 -31.14 -66.30 14.05
C LYS A 154 -31.93 -66.90 15.22
N GLU A 155 -32.64 -66.08 15.99
CA GLU A 155 -33.51 -66.54 17.08
C GLU A 155 -34.68 -67.36 16.56
N ALA A 156 -35.37 -66.91 15.51
CA ALA A 156 -36.45 -67.66 14.88
C ALA A 156 -35.97 -69.02 14.33
N VAL A 157 -34.78 -69.06 13.70
CA VAL A 157 -34.16 -70.30 13.22
C VAL A 157 -33.78 -71.22 14.37
N ARG A 158 -33.18 -70.69 15.46
CA ARG A 158 -32.85 -71.48 16.65
C ARG A 158 -34.09 -72.08 17.29
N ALA A 159 -35.16 -71.31 17.44
CA ALA A 159 -36.43 -71.77 17.98
C ALA A 159 -37.05 -72.87 17.08
N LYS A 160 -37.04 -72.70 15.76
CA LYS A 160 -37.50 -73.74 14.82
C LYS A 160 -36.64 -75.01 14.86
N ASN A 161 -35.31 -74.87 14.96
CA ASN A 161 -34.42 -76.01 15.09
C ASN A 161 -34.61 -76.76 16.41
N LEU A 162 -34.86 -76.04 17.51
CA LEU A 162 -35.17 -76.64 18.81
C LEU A 162 -36.55 -77.33 18.80
N ALA A 163 -37.55 -76.73 18.15
CA ALA A 163 -38.88 -77.33 17.98
C ALA A 163 -38.87 -78.57 17.08
N ARG A 164 -37.97 -78.63 16.07
CA ARG A 164 -37.79 -79.80 15.21
C ARG A 164 -36.99 -80.91 15.90
N ARG A 165 -36.24 -80.58 16.96
CA ARG A 165 -35.58 -81.53 17.85
C ARG A 165 -36.59 -81.98 18.92
N GLY A 166 -37.65 -82.67 18.47
CA GLY A 166 -38.52 -83.44 19.37
C GLY A 166 -37.71 -84.48 20.16
N PRO A 167 -38.28 -85.12 21.20
CA PRO A 167 -37.58 -86.03 22.10
C PRO A 167 -36.74 -87.03 21.30
N GLN A 168 -35.43 -86.85 21.33
CA GLN A 168 -34.51 -87.73 20.63
C GLN A 168 -34.62 -89.09 21.32
N ALA A 169 -35.25 -90.07 20.68
CA ALA A 169 -35.19 -91.44 21.15
C ALA A 169 -33.71 -91.80 21.30
N GLN A 170 -33.28 -92.12 22.53
CA GLN A 170 -31.94 -92.64 22.78
C GLN A 170 -31.86 -94.03 22.17
N ILE A 171 -31.52 -94.10 20.88
CA ILE A 171 -31.11 -95.35 20.24
C ILE A 171 -29.76 -95.71 20.84
N ALA A 172 -29.76 -96.73 21.68
CA ALA A 172 -28.56 -97.34 22.21
C ALA A 172 -27.59 -97.68 21.07
N LYS A 173 -26.33 -97.29 21.21
CA LYS A 173 -25.26 -97.55 20.24
C LYS A 173 -25.10 -99.07 20.05
N PRO A 174 -25.11 -99.61 18.82
CA PRO A 174 -24.65 -100.98 18.60
C PRO A 174 -23.15 -101.04 18.91
N ILE A 175 -22.79 -101.92 19.83
CA ILE A 175 -21.42 -102.24 20.21
C ILE A 175 -20.73 -102.83 18.98
N ARG A 176 -19.80 -102.09 18.36
CA ARG A 176 -18.82 -102.70 17.45
C ARG A 176 -17.49 -102.81 18.18
N ALA A 177 -17.16 -104.06 18.52
CA ALA A 177 -15.86 -104.48 18.99
C ALA A 177 -14.80 -104.33 17.88
N GLY A 178 -13.59 -103.90 18.28
CA GLY A 178 -12.33 -104.29 17.67
C GLY A 178 -11.85 -103.53 16.43
N GLY A 179 -10.73 -102.81 16.57
CA GLY A 179 -9.91 -102.35 15.45
C GLY A 179 -9.04 -101.14 15.78
N GLY A 180 -7.96 -101.34 16.54
CA GLY A 180 -6.97 -100.29 16.80
C GLY A 180 -5.89 -100.22 15.71
N HIS A 181 -5.48 -99.01 15.34
CA HIS A 181 -4.07 -98.69 15.08
C HIS A 181 -3.81 -97.17 15.16
N LEU A 182 -2.76 -96.81 15.88
CA LEU A 182 -2.19 -95.47 16.00
C LEU A 182 -1.17 -95.24 14.87
N VAL A 183 -1.15 -94.04 14.28
CA VAL A 183 0.07 -93.30 13.83
C VAL A 183 -0.41 -91.91 13.35
N SER A 184 -0.23 -90.84 14.13
CA SER A 184 0.90 -89.90 14.15
C SER A 184 1.26 -89.33 12.77
N GLY A 185 0.98 -88.03 12.56
CA GLY A 185 1.52 -87.28 11.43
C GLY A 185 0.97 -85.86 11.31
N GLY A 186 1.84 -84.86 11.47
CA GLY A 186 1.69 -83.54 10.84
C GLY A 186 1.52 -82.34 11.77
N ALA A 187 2.63 -81.66 12.08
CA ALA A 187 2.67 -80.35 12.72
C ALA A 187 1.98 -79.24 11.88
N PRO A 188 1.42 -78.17 12.47
CA PRO A 188 1.09 -76.97 11.72
C PRO A 188 2.29 -76.01 11.75
N GLY A 189 2.95 -75.87 10.60
CA GLY A 189 3.97 -74.86 10.35
C GLY A 189 3.37 -73.46 10.24
N VAL A 190 4.05 -72.53 10.90
CA VAL A 190 3.91 -71.07 10.80
C VAL A 190 4.05 -70.61 9.35
N VAL A 191 3.11 -69.80 8.84
CA VAL A 191 3.32 -68.94 7.67
C VAL A 191 2.74 -67.55 7.92
N ARG A 192 3.64 -66.55 7.83
CA ARG A 192 3.39 -65.09 7.89
C ARG A 192 2.52 -64.62 6.71
N PRO A 193 1.79 -63.50 6.83
CA PRO A 193 1.18 -62.83 5.68
C PRO A 193 2.22 -61.92 4.98
N ALA A 194 2.16 -61.88 3.65
CA ALA A 194 2.87 -60.93 2.80
C ALA A 194 1.88 -60.31 1.79
N PRO A 195 2.16 -59.11 1.24
CA PRO A 195 1.14 -58.07 1.07
C PRO A 195 0.58 -57.91 -0.35
N ALA A 196 -0.43 -57.03 -0.39
CA ALA A 196 -1.19 -56.50 -1.51
C ALA A 196 -0.47 -56.37 -2.87
N GLN A 197 -1.20 -56.75 -3.93
CA GLN A 197 -0.91 -56.32 -5.29
C GLN A 197 -2.17 -55.72 -5.93
N ASP A 198 -1.99 -54.48 -6.38
CA ASP A 198 -2.83 -53.75 -7.33
C ASP A 198 -2.99 -54.52 -8.64
N ILE A 199 -4.22 -54.79 -9.08
CA ILE A 199 -4.52 -55.03 -10.49
C ILE A 199 -5.71 -54.19 -10.93
N LYS A 200 -5.39 -53.34 -11.89
CA LYS A 200 -6.21 -52.33 -12.57
C LYS A 200 -7.13 -53.00 -13.61
N ARG A 201 -8.44 -52.73 -13.46
CA ARG A 201 -9.48 -52.47 -14.48
C ARG A 201 -9.73 -53.50 -15.60
N LYS A 202 -10.99 -53.96 -15.69
CA LYS A 202 -11.70 -54.15 -16.97
C LYS A 202 -13.14 -53.61 -16.86
N SER A 203 -13.51 -52.84 -17.87
CA SER A 203 -14.75 -52.08 -18.04
C SER A 203 -15.97 -52.96 -18.38
N ILE A 204 -17.15 -52.58 -17.90
CA ILE A 204 -18.41 -52.90 -18.58
C ILE A 204 -19.30 -51.64 -18.58
N ILE A 205 -19.78 -51.33 -19.78
CA ILE A 205 -20.65 -50.20 -20.16
C ILE A 205 -22.10 -50.69 -20.04
N VAL A 206 -22.97 -49.96 -19.32
CA VAL A 206 -24.42 -49.95 -19.55
C VAL A 206 -24.94 -48.54 -19.30
N GLY A 207 -25.61 -47.99 -20.31
CA GLY A 207 -26.07 -46.60 -20.36
C GLY A 207 -27.38 -46.33 -19.62
N GLY A 208 -27.68 -45.03 -19.49
CA GLY A 208 -28.96 -44.51 -19.02
C GLY A 208 -29.02 -43.00 -19.25
N ARG A 209 -29.85 -42.59 -20.20
CA ARG A 209 -30.09 -41.21 -20.65
C ARG A 209 -30.81 -40.38 -19.57
N GLY A 210 -30.56 -39.07 -19.54
CA GLY A 210 -31.40 -38.12 -18.80
C GLY A 210 -30.83 -36.70 -18.80
N ALA A 211 -31.35 -35.87 -19.69
CA ALA A 211 -30.91 -34.51 -19.98
C ALA A 211 -31.17 -33.49 -18.85
N ARG A 212 -30.28 -32.50 -18.71
CA ARG A 212 -30.66 -31.07 -18.64
C ARG A 212 -29.47 -30.14 -18.86
N ALA A 213 -29.66 -29.21 -19.79
CA ALA A 213 -28.76 -28.16 -20.18
C ALA A 213 -28.75 -26.98 -19.18
N ALA A 214 -27.59 -26.34 -19.00
CA ALA A 214 -27.44 -24.89 -18.76
C ALA A 214 -25.93 -24.51 -18.81
N PRO A 215 -25.59 -23.26 -19.18
CA PRO A 215 -24.37 -22.95 -19.91
C PRO A 215 -23.19 -22.53 -19.02
N THR A 216 -21.99 -22.89 -19.47
CA THR A 216 -20.71 -22.30 -19.05
C THR A 216 -20.60 -20.87 -19.56
N PRO A 217 -20.25 -19.86 -18.73
CA PRO A 217 -19.76 -18.60 -19.26
C PRO A 217 -18.30 -18.76 -19.65
N THR A 218 -18.07 -18.62 -20.95
CA THR A 218 -16.78 -18.31 -21.58
C THR A 218 -16.14 -17.13 -20.86
N LEU A 219 -15.00 -17.33 -20.19
CA LEU A 219 -14.18 -16.22 -19.72
C LEU A 219 -13.23 -15.82 -20.83
N CYS A 220 -13.54 -14.66 -21.40
CA CYS A 220 -12.73 -13.92 -22.34
C CYS A 220 -11.32 -13.64 -21.79
N VAL A 221 -10.36 -13.81 -22.70
CA VAL A 221 -9.10 -13.09 -22.87
C VAL A 221 -8.85 -11.97 -21.83
N GLY A 222 -7.87 -12.21 -20.97
CA GLY A 222 -7.26 -11.20 -20.11
C GLY A 222 -5.76 -11.47 -20.04
N ALA A 223 -5.00 -10.67 -20.78
CA ALA A 223 -3.55 -10.76 -20.89
C ALA A 223 -2.88 -10.78 -19.50
N ARG A 224 -2.13 -11.85 -19.22
CA ARG A 224 -1.20 -11.90 -18.09
C ARG A 224 -0.06 -10.92 -18.40
N ARG A 225 -0.14 -9.68 -17.91
CA ARG A 225 1.02 -8.80 -17.84
C ARG A 225 1.91 -9.35 -16.73
N ALA A 226 2.97 -10.03 -17.14
CA ALA A 226 4.02 -10.50 -16.24
C ALA A 226 4.59 -9.31 -15.46
N TYR A 227 4.57 -9.38 -14.14
CA TYR A 227 5.35 -8.49 -13.28
C TYR A 227 6.82 -8.77 -13.53
N ALA A 228 7.47 -7.95 -14.36
CA ALA A 228 8.91 -7.85 -14.41
C ALA A 228 9.36 -7.00 -13.21
N GLY A 229 9.73 -7.65 -12.11
CA GLY A 229 10.44 -7.01 -11.00
C GLY A 229 11.90 -6.74 -11.40
N PRO A 230 12.52 -5.63 -10.96
CA PRO A 230 13.89 -5.30 -11.31
C PRO A 230 14.88 -6.23 -10.61
N VAL A 231 15.76 -6.84 -11.41
CA VAL A 231 16.92 -7.60 -10.97
C VAL A 231 17.87 -6.67 -10.20
N ARG A 232 17.84 -6.70 -8.87
CA ARG A 232 18.91 -6.12 -8.05
C ARG A 232 20.00 -7.16 -7.84
N GLY A 233 21.20 -6.77 -8.26
CA GLY A 233 22.42 -7.55 -8.19
C GLY A 233 22.80 -7.99 -6.78
N ARG A 234 23.54 -9.09 -6.74
CA ARG A 234 24.17 -9.67 -5.56
C ARG A 234 25.11 -8.64 -4.93
N GLY A 235 24.88 -8.32 -3.67
CA GLY A 235 25.79 -7.58 -2.81
C GLY A 235 25.51 -8.03 -1.37
N ALA A 236 26.48 -8.70 -0.76
CA ALA A 236 26.40 -9.28 0.56
C ALA A 236 26.22 -8.21 1.65
N ALA A 237 25.28 -8.43 2.57
CA ALA A 237 25.34 -7.96 3.95
C ALA A 237 24.18 -8.60 4.74
N SER A 238 24.52 -9.42 5.74
CA SER A 238 23.58 -9.92 6.75
C SER A 238 22.87 -8.77 7.47
N PRO A 239 21.62 -8.94 7.92
CA PRO A 239 21.12 -8.20 9.05
C PRO A 239 20.75 -9.13 10.20
N THR A 240 21.47 -8.91 11.30
CA THR A 240 21.12 -9.27 12.68
C THR A 240 19.64 -8.98 12.96
N VAL A 241 18.91 -9.98 13.44
CA VAL A 241 17.53 -9.85 13.91
C VAL A 241 17.54 -9.08 15.23
N THR A 242 17.12 -7.82 15.21
CA THR A 242 16.78 -7.07 16.42
C THR A 242 15.27 -6.97 16.50
N LEU A 243 14.67 -7.75 17.39
CA LEU A 243 13.28 -7.63 17.82
C LEU A 243 13.12 -6.31 18.59
N LEU A 244 12.32 -5.40 18.07
CA LEU A 244 11.78 -4.26 18.81
C LEU A 244 10.24 -4.33 18.84
N PRO A 245 9.60 -3.85 19.91
CA PRO A 245 8.26 -4.27 20.31
C PRO A 245 7.16 -3.57 19.51
N MET A 246 6.07 -4.30 19.34
CA MET A 246 4.80 -3.86 18.75
C MET A 246 4.24 -2.67 19.54
N GLY A 247 4.13 -1.52 18.87
CA GLY A 247 3.55 -0.30 19.42
C GLY A 247 2.54 0.33 18.48
N SER A 248 1.35 0.56 19.05
CA SER A 248 0.33 1.55 18.67
C SER A 248 -0.66 1.20 17.56
N HIS A 249 -1.86 0.82 18.03
CA HIS A 249 -3.14 0.96 17.36
C HIS A 249 -3.31 2.37 16.76
N TYR A 250 -3.43 2.46 15.44
CA TYR A 250 -4.00 3.63 14.80
C TYR A 250 -5.51 3.41 14.64
N SER A 251 -6.29 4.03 15.53
CA SER A 251 -7.71 4.28 15.29
C SER A 251 -7.84 5.35 14.21
N ILE A 252 -8.31 4.95 13.03
CA ILE A 252 -8.76 5.89 12.00
C ILE A 252 -10.18 6.30 12.40
N ASN A 253 -10.31 7.46 13.04
CA ASN A 253 -11.60 8.14 13.17
C ASN A 253 -11.98 8.72 11.81
N VAL A 254 -13.13 8.29 11.31
CA VAL A 254 -13.82 8.89 10.16
C VAL A 254 -14.87 9.84 10.74
N PHE A 255 -14.68 11.14 10.54
CA PHE A 255 -15.73 12.15 10.47
C PHE A 255 -15.47 12.97 9.21
#